data_AF-H1Q2S9-F1
#
_entry.id   AF-H1Q2S9-F1
#
_cell.length_a   1.000
_cell.length_b   1.000
_cell.length_c   1.000
_cell.angle_alpha   90.00
_cell.angle_beta   90.00
_cell.angle_gamma   90.00
#
_symmetry.space_group_name_H-M   'P 1'
#
loop_
_entity.id
_entity.type
_entity.pdbx_description
1 polymer ?
#
loop_
_entity_poly.entity_id
_entity_poly.type
_entity_poly.pdbx_seq_one_letter_code
_entity_poly.pdbx_strand_id
1 'polypeptide(L)'
;MQKSNFALISALYDNANAGLYSDVYFPIIKYTIVSLFYDEKLKKDYYTLLNIQDYIKEHFGIEIPSLVLQSSVKSLQQKESDKFNFVLYENGKQFQIKQAWDCSVNIQVDKLYGEFTNKREKLENEYLLYLKNENLEDDKKFIDFISDNTDDILGYFEGNDCNKVDEKYTTMAFFLDYLFKNNKELFSIANKLFWGSIIAGFLKRNPSEMGPLKSAEPHEYFLDTSLIMALLKLSTSEHEKYSLELLAIIKSSGGVARVHPMTLREVSNIILSVENSGCPKPNTEIASAYERYNLTKTKLLKIRTQTEQLLDRCGVSKLPMMTEYELKQAISEYQNKKDVIELQKVRDPFNQNNEDKFRDIHDIYMDDYIRGRKKTKKEKNISFVTLNKELIAFCRSRSNNRDSNLMHPGKIIIEQWMNNTKGSTLKTSALTEVLSRCLVLNNQNIRQKLAIVSKTYNEISEAFEPELYKEIMLALYKRSKGVLKCMDEAEIEIKAQNYEKAYAKIKQAEKEALAEKEQNKKIFPYFKRG
;
A
#
# COMPACT_ATOMS: atom_id res chain seq x y z
N MET A 1 -0.55 23.19 10.97
CA MET A 1 0.60 22.45 10.41
C MET A 1 0.97 23.06 9.07
N GLN A 2 2.24 23.40 8.87
CA GLN A 2 2.75 23.88 7.58
C GLN A 2 2.76 22.71 6.59
N LYS A 3 2.23 22.89 5.37
CA LYS A 3 2.18 21.83 4.35
C LYS A 3 3.59 21.61 3.78
N SER A 4 3.98 20.35 3.57
CA SER A 4 5.27 20.03 2.95
C SER A 4 5.34 20.53 1.52
N ASN A 5 6.49 21.06 1.13
CA ASN A 5 6.75 21.44 -0.25
C ASN A 5 7.18 20.21 -1.07
N PHE A 6 6.21 19.37 -1.44
CA PHE A 6 6.47 18.13 -2.18
C PHE A 6 7.17 18.35 -3.52
N ALA A 7 6.92 19.48 -4.19
CA ALA A 7 7.57 19.81 -5.46
C ALA A 7 9.07 20.08 -5.25
N LEU A 8 9.43 20.89 -4.25
CA LEU A 8 10.84 21.18 -3.94
C LEU A 8 11.59 19.95 -3.45
N ILE A 9 10.95 19.15 -2.56
CA ILE A 9 11.51 17.87 -2.13
C ILE A 9 11.73 16.99 -3.36
N SER A 10 10.72 16.78 -4.21
CA SER A 10 10.86 15.93 -5.39
C SER A 10 11.97 16.41 -6.33
N ALA A 11 12.15 17.72 -6.50
CA ALA A 11 13.21 18.30 -7.34
C ALA A 11 14.61 17.95 -6.81
N LEU A 12 14.82 18.02 -5.49
CA LEU A 12 16.08 17.62 -4.86
C LEU A 12 16.42 16.14 -5.04
N TYR A 13 15.40 15.28 -5.05
CA TYR A 13 15.58 13.83 -5.18
C TYR A 13 15.29 13.31 -6.59
N ASP A 14 15.34 14.16 -7.61
CA ASP A 14 15.15 13.76 -9.01
C ASP A 14 16.45 13.34 -9.71
N ASN A 15 17.25 12.49 -9.07
CA ASN A 15 18.42 11.88 -9.69
C ASN A 15 18.65 10.44 -9.18
N ALA A 16 19.47 9.66 -9.88
CA ALA A 16 19.56 8.20 -9.68
C ALA A 16 20.14 7.77 -8.32
N ASN A 17 20.91 8.63 -7.67
CA ASN A 17 21.58 8.35 -6.39
C ASN A 17 20.92 9.07 -5.21
N ALA A 18 20.01 10.02 -5.45
CA ALA A 18 19.33 10.76 -4.41
C ALA A 18 18.19 9.94 -3.80
N GLY A 19 18.07 10.05 -2.48
CA GLY A 19 17.01 9.39 -1.73
C GLY A 19 17.37 7.96 -1.40
N LEU A 20 18.65 7.67 -1.14
CA LEU A 20 19.03 6.54 -0.29
C LEU A 20 18.72 6.89 1.16
N TYR A 21 18.28 5.92 1.96
CA TYR A 21 17.94 6.13 3.37
C TYR A 21 19.09 6.77 4.16
N SER A 22 20.32 6.27 3.98
CA SER A 22 21.52 6.77 4.64
C SER A 22 21.83 8.25 4.36
N ASP A 23 21.45 8.74 3.18
CA ASP A 23 21.91 10.03 2.66
C ASP A 23 20.78 11.02 2.39
N VAL A 24 19.56 10.67 2.79
CA VAL A 24 18.37 11.47 2.51
C VAL A 24 18.44 12.86 3.15
N TYR A 25 19.14 13.08 4.27
CA TYR A 25 19.23 14.42 4.85
C TYR A 25 20.18 15.37 4.10
N PHE A 26 21.21 14.84 3.44
CA PHE A 26 22.28 15.66 2.85
C PHE A 26 21.79 16.62 1.75
N PRO A 27 20.94 16.21 0.77
CA PRO A 27 20.48 17.12 -0.28
C PRO A 27 19.83 18.40 0.24
N ILE A 28 18.97 18.30 1.26
CA ILE A 28 18.29 19.46 1.85
C ILE A 28 19.29 20.34 2.60
N ILE A 29 20.17 19.75 3.41
CA ILE A 29 21.15 20.50 4.19
C ILE A 29 22.14 21.23 3.28
N LYS A 30 22.63 20.56 2.22
CA LYS A 30 23.51 21.18 1.22
C LYS A 30 22.82 22.34 0.51
N TYR A 31 21.58 22.13 0.06
CA TYR A 31 20.76 23.17 -0.56
C TYR A 31 20.63 24.39 0.38
N THR A 32 20.25 24.17 1.63
CA THR A 32 20.11 25.23 2.64
C THR A 32 21.41 25.99 2.88
N ILE A 33 22.53 25.29 3.09
CA ILE A 33 23.83 25.94 3.33
C ILE A 33 24.21 26.86 2.16
N VAL A 34 23.93 26.44 0.94
CA VAL A 34 24.30 27.17 -0.27
C VAL A 34 23.40 28.36 -0.48
N SER A 35 22.10 28.22 -0.21
CA SER A 35 21.18 29.36 -0.18
C SER A 35 21.59 30.39 0.87
N LEU A 36 21.95 29.95 2.09
CA LEU A 36 22.43 30.86 3.15
C LEU A 36 23.73 31.57 2.78
N PHE A 37 24.62 30.91 2.01
CA PHE A 37 25.91 31.47 1.63
C PHE A 37 25.82 32.50 0.49
N TYR A 38 24.97 32.24 -0.51
CA TYR A 38 24.87 33.07 -1.72
C TYR A 38 23.74 34.11 -1.69
N ASP A 39 22.69 33.92 -0.90
CA ASP A 39 21.62 34.92 -0.78
C ASP A 39 22.05 36.05 0.16
N GLU A 40 22.34 37.22 -0.41
CA GLU A 40 22.74 38.41 0.33
C GLU A 40 21.73 38.84 1.41
N LYS A 41 20.43 38.49 1.27
CA LYS A 41 19.42 38.79 2.31
C LYS A 41 19.53 37.86 3.52
N LEU A 42 20.11 36.68 3.34
CA LEU A 42 20.23 35.65 4.38
C LEU A 42 21.63 35.58 4.98
N LYS A 43 22.59 36.26 4.35
CA LYS A 43 24.01 36.20 4.67
C LYS A 43 24.28 36.75 6.06
N LYS A 44 25.04 35.99 6.85
CA LYS A 44 25.49 36.33 8.21
C LYS A 44 26.96 35.98 8.37
N ASP A 45 27.62 36.72 9.26
CA ASP A 45 29.01 36.42 9.64
C ASP A 45 29.13 35.08 10.39
N TYR A 46 28.10 34.73 11.15
CA TYR A 46 28.00 33.47 11.88
C TYR A 46 26.60 32.88 11.76
N TYR A 47 26.54 31.58 11.54
CA TYR A 47 25.31 30.82 11.49
C TYR A 47 25.23 29.88 12.69
N THR A 48 24.01 29.61 13.12
CA THR A 48 23.69 28.60 14.13
C THR A 48 22.86 27.49 13.50
N LEU A 49 22.75 26.36 14.19
CA LEU A 49 21.84 25.28 13.76
C LEU A 49 20.38 25.76 13.63
N LEU A 50 19.96 26.75 14.43
CA LEU A 50 18.64 27.37 14.32
C LEU A 50 18.45 28.05 12.96
N ASN A 51 19.48 28.71 12.41
CA ASN A 51 19.36 29.33 11.09
C ASN A 51 19.13 28.31 9.98
N ILE A 52 19.76 27.13 10.08
CA ILE A 52 19.48 26.02 9.16
C ILE A 52 18.05 25.49 9.38
N GLN A 53 17.65 25.28 10.63
CA GLN A 53 16.31 24.75 10.97
C GLN A 53 15.19 25.66 10.49
N ASP A 54 15.30 26.97 10.74
CA ASP A 54 14.31 27.97 10.35
C ASP A 54 14.16 28.02 8.83
N TYR A 55 15.28 28.04 8.09
CA TYR A 55 15.25 28.03 6.63
C TYR A 55 14.57 26.76 6.09
N ILE A 56 14.93 25.59 6.64
CA ILE A 56 14.35 24.31 6.22
C ILE A 56 12.85 24.29 6.51
N LYS A 57 12.44 24.71 7.70
CA LYS A 57 11.04 24.77 8.11
C LYS A 57 10.23 25.69 7.21
N GLU A 58 10.76 26.86 6.89
CA GLU A 58 10.11 27.85 6.03
C GLU A 58 9.93 27.35 4.58
N HIS A 59 10.98 26.78 3.98
CA HIS A 59 11.00 26.47 2.54
C HIS A 59 10.51 25.05 2.21
N PHE A 60 10.73 24.09 3.11
CA PHE A 60 10.38 22.67 2.91
C PHE A 60 9.15 22.23 3.72
N GLY A 61 8.81 22.96 4.79
CA GLY A 61 7.71 22.58 5.69
C GLY A 61 7.99 21.29 6.48
N ILE A 62 9.25 21.08 6.86
CA ILE A 62 9.73 19.92 7.65
C ILE A 62 10.66 20.40 8.76
N GLU A 63 10.85 19.57 9.78
CA GLU A 63 11.79 19.84 10.87
C GLU A 63 12.85 18.74 10.93
N ILE A 64 14.12 19.12 10.83
CA ILE A 64 15.24 18.18 10.94
C ILE A 64 15.84 18.32 12.35
N PRO A 65 16.12 17.20 13.04
CA PRO A 65 16.68 17.22 14.38
C PRO A 65 18.05 17.93 14.42
N SER A 66 18.29 18.79 15.42
CA SER A 66 19.54 19.56 15.53
C SER A 66 20.78 18.65 15.57
N LEU A 67 20.69 17.46 16.18
CA LEU A 67 21.77 16.46 16.20
C LEU A 67 22.13 15.94 14.80
N VAL A 68 21.13 15.73 13.94
CA VAL A 68 21.34 15.31 12.54
C VAL A 68 21.99 16.43 11.75
N LEU A 69 21.51 17.67 11.92
CA LEU A 69 22.10 18.85 11.27
C LEU A 69 23.57 19.05 11.68
N GLN A 70 23.85 19.01 12.99
CA GLN A 70 25.20 19.12 13.53
C GLN A 70 26.14 18.04 12.97
N SER A 71 25.69 16.79 12.92
CA SER A 71 26.46 15.67 12.39
C SER A 71 26.67 15.78 10.89
N SER A 72 25.69 16.30 10.17
CA SER A 72 25.75 16.50 8.72
C SER A 72 26.73 17.61 8.36
N VAL A 73 26.70 18.77 9.05
CA VAL A 73 27.66 19.87 8.83
C VAL A 73 29.10 19.39 9.03
N LYS A 74 29.36 18.64 10.11
CA LYS A 74 30.68 18.02 10.35
C LYS A 74 31.07 17.04 9.24
N SER A 75 30.13 16.20 8.82
CA SER A 75 30.37 15.20 7.77
C SER A 75 30.68 15.87 6.43
N LEU A 76 29.99 16.97 6.09
CA LEU A 76 30.25 17.76 4.88
C LEU A 76 31.67 18.34 4.91
N GLN A 77 32.10 18.91 6.04
CA GLN A 77 33.46 19.41 6.19
C GLN A 77 34.52 18.33 6.00
N GLN A 78 34.26 17.11 6.47
CA GLN A 78 35.22 16.01 6.45
C GLN A 78 35.26 15.26 5.10
N LYS A 79 34.09 15.02 4.50
CA LYS A 79 33.94 14.15 3.32
C LYS A 79 33.89 14.93 2.00
N GLU A 80 33.53 16.21 2.04
CA GLU A 80 33.39 17.08 0.86
C GLU A 80 34.11 18.42 1.09
N SER A 81 35.30 18.36 1.69
CA SER A 81 36.12 19.55 2.01
C SER A 81 36.50 20.38 0.79
N ASP A 82 36.51 19.77 -0.40
CA ASP A 82 36.72 20.42 -1.69
C ASP A 82 35.55 21.34 -2.09
N LYS A 83 34.34 21.06 -1.58
CA LYS A 83 33.11 21.78 -1.91
C LYS A 83 32.60 22.64 -0.76
N PHE A 84 32.79 22.18 0.48
CA PHE A 84 32.28 22.83 1.68
C PHE A 84 33.40 23.08 2.67
N ASN A 85 33.59 24.35 3.05
CA ASN A 85 34.56 24.75 4.07
C ASN A 85 33.85 25.54 5.17
N PHE A 86 33.90 25.02 6.39
CA PHE A 86 33.30 25.62 7.57
C PHE A 86 34.35 25.88 8.65
N VAL A 87 34.20 27.00 9.37
CA VAL A 87 34.88 27.19 10.66
C VAL A 87 33.87 26.85 11.75
N LEU A 88 34.09 25.76 12.47
CA LEU A 88 33.16 25.27 13.50
C LEU A 88 33.50 25.83 14.89
N TYR A 89 32.47 26.28 15.60
CA TYR A 89 32.52 26.71 17.00
C TYR A 89 31.56 25.85 17.81
N GLU A 90 31.81 25.73 19.13
CA GLU A 90 30.95 24.99 20.06
C GLU A 90 30.56 23.59 19.55
N ASN A 91 31.56 22.86 19.03
CA ASN A 91 31.36 21.53 18.47
C ASN A 91 30.34 21.48 17.30
N GLY A 92 30.22 22.56 16.52
CA GLY A 92 29.34 22.66 15.34
C GLY A 92 27.94 23.20 15.61
N LYS A 93 27.66 23.76 16.80
CA LYS A 93 26.41 24.48 17.08
C LYS A 93 26.36 25.85 16.41
N GLN A 94 27.53 26.47 16.27
CA GLN A 94 27.74 27.72 15.55
C GLN A 94 28.88 27.51 14.55
N PHE A 95 28.78 28.14 13.38
CA PHE A 95 29.78 27.98 12.33
C PHE A 95 29.81 29.18 11.39
N GLN A 96 30.95 29.39 10.74
CA GLN A 96 31.07 30.28 9.58
C GLN A 96 31.17 29.44 8.31
N ILE A 97 30.46 29.84 7.26
CA ILE A 97 30.58 29.25 5.93
C ILE A 97 31.65 30.04 5.17
N LYS A 98 32.79 29.42 4.87
CA LYS A 98 33.88 30.03 4.08
C LYS A 98 33.79 29.68 2.62
N GLN A 99 33.25 28.50 2.32
CA GLN A 99 33.03 28.01 0.97
C GLN A 99 31.82 27.08 0.98
N ALA A 100 31.01 27.17 -0.07
CA ALA A 100 29.93 26.26 -0.38
C ALA A 100 30.05 25.79 -1.84
N TRP A 101 29.32 24.74 -2.20
CA TRP A 101 29.34 24.25 -3.59
C TRP A 101 28.78 25.29 -4.57
N ASP A 102 28.94 25.03 -5.86
CA ASP A 102 28.47 25.92 -6.93
C ASP A 102 26.95 26.20 -6.85
N CYS A 103 26.58 27.48 -6.84
CA CYS A 103 25.18 27.92 -6.74
C CYS A 103 24.33 27.48 -7.94
N SER A 104 24.95 27.15 -9.09
CA SER A 104 24.26 26.59 -10.25
C SER A 104 23.49 25.31 -9.94
N VAL A 105 23.91 24.54 -8.94
CA VAL A 105 23.18 23.37 -8.45
C VAL A 105 21.83 23.77 -7.86
N ASN A 106 21.80 24.79 -6.99
CA ASN A 106 20.55 25.30 -6.41
C ASN A 106 19.65 25.90 -7.49
N ILE A 107 20.21 26.65 -8.46
CA ILE A 107 19.46 27.22 -9.58
C ILE A 107 18.78 26.12 -10.42
N GLN A 108 19.45 25.00 -10.67
CA GLN A 108 18.86 23.86 -11.37
C GLN A 108 17.71 23.22 -10.57
N VAL A 109 17.88 23.09 -9.24
CA VAL A 109 16.82 22.59 -8.35
C VAL A 109 15.62 23.54 -8.36
N ASP A 110 15.84 24.85 -8.30
CA ASP A 110 14.77 25.87 -8.34
C ASP A 110 14.00 25.84 -9.66
N LYS A 111 14.71 25.64 -10.79
CA LYS A 111 14.07 25.45 -12.09
C LYS A 111 13.18 24.20 -12.09
N LEU A 112 13.68 23.06 -11.62
CA LEU A 112 12.91 21.83 -11.50
C LEU A 112 11.73 21.97 -10.54
N TYR A 113 11.90 22.71 -9.45
CA TYR A 113 10.84 23.03 -8.50
C TYR A 113 9.71 23.81 -9.17
N GLY A 114 10.04 24.84 -9.96
CA GLY A 114 9.06 25.58 -10.75
C GLY A 114 8.31 24.69 -11.75
N GLU A 115 9.04 23.82 -12.45
CA GLU A 115 8.46 22.84 -13.38
C GLU A 115 7.51 21.87 -12.66
N PHE A 116 7.91 21.32 -11.52
CA PHE A 116 7.08 20.38 -10.74
C PHE A 116 5.86 21.05 -10.14
N THR A 117 5.95 22.31 -9.73
CA THR A 117 4.81 23.08 -9.24
C THR A 117 3.76 23.25 -10.34
N ASN A 118 4.18 23.67 -11.54
CA ASN A 118 3.29 23.82 -12.69
C ASN A 118 2.67 22.48 -13.12
N LYS A 119 3.48 21.42 -13.17
CA LYS A 119 2.99 20.09 -13.55
C LYS A 119 2.08 19.46 -12.50
N ARG A 120 2.24 19.78 -11.21
CA ARG A 120 1.33 19.37 -10.13
C ARG A 120 -0.06 19.99 -10.33
N GLU A 121 -0.13 21.27 -10.67
CA GLU A 121 -1.41 21.93 -10.98
C GLU A 121 -2.04 21.35 -12.24
N LYS A 122 -1.22 21.04 -13.26
CA LYS A 122 -1.70 20.32 -14.45
C LYS A 122 -2.26 18.95 -14.10
N LEU A 123 -1.61 18.16 -13.23
CA LEU A 123 -2.11 16.86 -12.77
C LEU A 123 -3.50 16.97 -12.13
N GLU A 124 -3.71 17.97 -11.27
CA GLU A 124 -5.00 18.20 -10.61
C GLU A 124 -6.09 18.56 -11.64
N ASN A 125 -5.78 19.44 -12.60
CA ASN A 125 -6.74 19.84 -13.64
C ASN A 125 -7.08 18.68 -14.59
N GLU A 126 -6.10 17.87 -14.98
CA GLU A 126 -6.32 16.68 -15.80
C GLU A 126 -7.13 15.62 -15.06
N TYR A 127 -6.97 15.52 -13.73
CA TYR A 127 -7.80 14.62 -12.91
C TYR A 127 -9.26 15.07 -12.90
N LEU A 128 -9.52 16.37 -12.69
CA LEU A 128 -10.87 16.92 -12.75
C LEU A 128 -11.51 16.74 -14.13
N LEU A 129 -10.72 16.90 -15.20
CA LEU A 129 -11.18 16.65 -16.56
C LEU A 129 -11.51 15.16 -16.80
N TYR A 130 -10.67 14.26 -16.30
CA TYR A 130 -10.90 12.82 -16.35
C TYR A 130 -12.20 12.44 -15.64
N LEU A 131 -12.42 12.92 -14.42
CA LEU A 131 -13.67 12.68 -13.68
C LEU A 131 -14.89 13.15 -14.47
N LYS A 132 -14.83 14.36 -15.06
CA LYS A 132 -15.92 14.89 -15.88
C LYS A 132 -16.18 14.05 -17.13
N ASN A 133 -15.13 13.60 -17.82
CA ASN A 133 -15.25 12.81 -19.05
C ASN A 133 -15.80 11.41 -18.79
N GLU A 134 -15.43 10.80 -17.66
CA GLU A 134 -15.92 9.49 -17.25
C GLU A 134 -17.25 9.57 -16.47
N ASN A 135 -17.80 10.77 -16.29
CA ASN A 135 -19.02 11.04 -15.50
C ASN A 135 -18.92 10.47 -14.07
N LEU A 136 -17.78 10.69 -13.43
CA LEU A 136 -17.48 10.23 -12.07
C LEU A 136 -17.44 11.42 -11.10
N GLU A 137 -17.78 11.15 -9.85
CA GLU A 137 -17.57 12.06 -8.73
C GLU A 137 -16.55 11.45 -7.76
N ASP A 138 -15.58 12.24 -7.34
CA ASP A 138 -14.64 11.87 -6.29
C ASP A 138 -14.40 13.06 -5.36
N ASP A 139 -14.41 12.79 -4.06
CA ASP A 139 -14.17 13.79 -3.02
C ASP A 139 -12.67 13.96 -2.74
N LYS A 140 -11.82 13.10 -3.33
CA LYS A 140 -10.37 13.12 -3.16
C LYS A 140 -9.68 13.86 -4.30
N LYS A 141 -8.68 14.66 -3.94
CA LYS A 141 -7.80 15.36 -4.87
C LYS A 141 -6.47 14.63 -5.07
N PHE A 142 -5.74 14.97 -6.13
CA PHE A 142 -4.39 14.42 -6.33
C PHE A 142 -3.47 14.77 -5.17
N ILE A 143 -3.58 15.99 -4.62
CA ILE A 143 -2.80 16.38 -3.43
C ILE A 143 -3.16 15.59 -2.17
N ASP A 144 -4.41 15.12 -2.03
CA ASP A 144 -4.83 14.30 -0.89
C ASP A 144 -4.16 12.93 -0.96
N PHE A 145 -4.06 12.33 -2.16
CA PHE A 145 -3.35 11.08 -2.40
C PHE A 145 -1.86 11.15 -1.97
N ILE A 146 -1.19 12.24 -2.33
CA ILE A 146 0.21 12.51 -1.93
C ILE A 146 0.34 12.74 -0.41
N SER A 147 -0.61 13.46 0.18
CA SER A 147 -0.58 13.79 1.61
C SER A 147 -0.90 12.57 2.49
N ASP A 148 -1.93 11.79 2.13
CA ASP A 148 -2.28 10.54 2.83
C ASP A 148 -1.14 9.53 2.74
N ASN A 149 -0.41 9.46 1.62
CA ASN A 149 0.78 8.60 1.54
C ASN A 149 1.89 9.06 2.50
N THR A 150 2.09 10.38 2.63
CA THR A 150 3.05 10.95 3.59
C THR A 150 2.68 10.54 5.02
N ASP A 151 1.40 10.59 5.36
CA ASP A 151 0.88 10.20 6.66
C ASP A 151 1.01 8.68 6.90
N ASP A 152 0.83 7.86 5.87
CA ASP A 152 1.07 6.41 5.97
C ASP A 152 2.53 6.09 6.27
N ILE A 153 3.47 6.82 5.66
CA ILE A 153 4.90 6.67 5.93
C ILE A 153 5.22 7.12 7.37
N LEU A 154 4.65 8.22 7.83
CA LEU A 154 4.81 8.68 9.22
C LEU A 154 4.26 7.63 10.20
N GLY A 155 3.05 7.16 9.96
CA GLY A 155 2.44 6.11 10.76
C GLY A 155 3.31 4.86 10.82
N TYR A 156 3.96 4.46 9.72
CA TYR A 156 4.92 3.37 9.74
C TYR A 156 6.07 3.58 10.74
N PHE A 157 6.69 4.77 10.78
CA PHE A 157 7.80 5.07 11.69
C PHE A 157 7.36 5.19 13.15
N GLU A 158 6.14 5.66 13.39
CA GLU A 158 5.52 5.73 14.72
C GLU A 158 5.04 4.36 15.24
N GLY A 159 5.18 3.29 14.43
CA GLY A 159 4.67 1.96 14.76
C GLY A 159 3.16 1.79 14.53
N ASN A 160 2.49 2.80 13.98
CA ASN A 160 1.09 2.78 13.59
C ASN A 160 0.87 1.98 12.29
N ASP A 161 -0.33 1.43 12.10
CA ASP A 161 -0.80 0.89 10.83
C ASP A 161 -1.72 1.90 10.16
N CYS A 162 -1.14 3.02 9.75
CA CYS A 162 -1.79 3.95 8.85
C CYS A 162 -1.72 3.34 7.44
N ASN A 163 -2.87 2.91 6.93
CA ASN A 163 -3.06 2.53 5.52
C ASN A 163 -4.19 3.40 4.97
N LYS A 164 -4.03 4.73 5.04
CA LYS A 164 -4.94 5.73 4.51
C LYS A 164 -5.03 5.64 3.00
N VAL A 165 -3.96 5.32 2.29
CA VAL A 165 -4.00 5.13 0.85
C VAL A 165 -4.49 3.72 0.54
N ASP A 166 -5.76 3.58 0.14
CA ASP A 166 -6.41 2.28 -0.06
C ASP A 166 -7.48 2.31 -1.17
N GLU A 167 -8.48 1.45 -1.09
CA GLU A 167 -9.60 1.38 -2.05
C GLU A 167 -10.26 2.74 -2.33
N LYS A 168 -10.24 3.68 -1.39
CA LYS A 168 -10.84 5.01 -1.60
C LYS A 168 -10.14 5.82 -2.69
N TYR A 169 -8.88 5.50 -3.02
CA TYR A 169 -8.10 6.13 -4.09
C TYR A 169 -8.15 5.35 -5.41
N THR A 170 -9.08 4.42 -5.59
CA THR A 170 -9.14 3.61 -6.81
C THR A 170 -9.44 4.45 -8.06
N THR A 171 -10.28 5.48 -7.96
CA THR A 171 -10.54 6.40 -9.09
C THR A 171 -9.27 7.13 -9.51
N MET A 172 -8.46 7.56 -8.54
CA MET A 172 -7.11 8.09 -8.78
C MET A 172 -6.20 7.04 -9.44
N ALA A 173 -6.31 5.77 -9.04
CA ALA A 173 -5.52 4.70 -9.64
C ALA A 173 -5.88 4.48 -11.12
N PHE A 174 -7.16 4.52 -11.47
CA PHE A 174 -7.60 4.47 -12.87
C PHE A 174 -7.09 5.67 -13.67
N PHE A 175 -7.16 6.88 -13.11
CA PHE A 175 -6.59 8.07 -13.75
C PHE A 175 -5.09 7.95 -14.00
N LEU A 176 -4.31 7.45 -13.03
CA LEU A 176 -2.87 7.28 -13.18
C LEU A 176 -2.52 6.18 -14.20
N ASP A 177 -3.31 5.11 -14.29
CA ASP A 177 -3.19 4.12 -15.37
C ASP A 177 -3.55 4.72 -16.75
N TYR A 178 -4.57 5.58 -16.81
CA TYR A 178 -4.90 6.36 -18.00
C TYR A 178 -3.72 7.26 -18.42
N LEU A 179 -3.09 7.97 -17.47
CA LEU A 179 -1.90 8.79 -17.77
C LEU A 179 -0.72 7.93 -18.22
N PHE A 180 -0.50 6.75 -17.61
CA PHE A 180 0.57 5.85 -18.03
C PHE A 180 0.46 5.47 -19.51
N LYS A 181 -0.77 5.29 -20.01
CA LYS A 181 -1.07 4.95 -21.41
C LYS A 181 -1.02 6.16 -22.35
N ASN A 182 -1.55 7.31 -21.92
CA ASN A 182 -1.84 8.44 -22.80
C ASN A 182 -0.92 9.66 -22.62
N ASN A 183 -0.26 9.81 -21.46
CA ASN A 183 0.61 10.94 -21.14
C ASN A 183 1.75 10.53 -20.20
N LYS A 184 2.76 9.85 -20.76
CA LYS A 184 3.92 9.30 -20.04
C LYS A 184 4.71 10.36 -19.29
N GLU A 185 4.79 11.58 -19.81
CA GLU A 185 5.48 12.70 -19.16
C GLU A 185 4.78 13.05 -17.84
N LEU A 186 3.46 13.25 -17.88
CA LEU A 186 2.68 13.62 -16.71
C LEU A 186 2.62 12.48 -15.68
N PHE A 187 2.53 11.23 -16.14
CA PHE A 187 2.68 10.05 -15.29
C PHE A 187 4.04 10.01 -14.60
N SER A 188 5.13 10.30 -15.32
CA SER A 188 6.47 10.35 -14.72
C SER A 188 6.56 11.42 -13.65
N ILE A 189 5.89 12.57 -13.80
CA ILE A 189 5.83 13.60 -12.76
C ILE A 189 5.03 13.11 -11.55
N ALA A 190 3.88 12.47 -11.75
CA ALA A 190 3.10 11.89 -10.66
C ALA A 190 3.94 10.90 -9.84
N ASN A 191 4.71 10.05 -10.51
CA ASN A 191 5.63 9.12 -9.86
C ASN A 191 6.73 9.84 -9.04
N LYS A 192 7.30 10.92 -9.57
CA LYS A 192 8.31 11.74 -8.86
C LYS A 192 7.72 12.42 -7.62
N LEU A 193 6.52 13.00 -7.74
CA LEU A 193 5.80 13.63 -6.62
C LEU A 193 5.42 12.60 -5.56
N PHE A 194 4.98 11.41 -5.97
CA PHE A 194 4.67 10.31 -5.05
C PHE A 194 5.91 9.86 -4.29
N TRP A 195 7.05 9.71 -4.96
CA TRP A 195 8.32 9.43 -4.28
C TRP A 195 8.73 10.55 -3.31
N GLY A 196 8.56 11.81 -3.71
CA GLY A 196 8.79 12.96 -2.84
C GLY A 196 7.95 12.92 -1.55
N SER A 197 6.74 12.35 -1.59
CA SER A 197 5.89 12.17 -0.40
C SER A 197 6.46 11.14 0.58
N ILE A 198 7.10 10.07 0.08
CA ILE A 198 7.78 9.08 0.92
C ILE A 198 8.95 9.72 1.65
N ILE A 199 9.76 10.49 0.90
CA ILE A 199 10.89 11.23 1.46
C ILE A 199 10.40 12.28 2.48
N ALA A 200 9.32 13.00 2.18
CA ALA A 200 8.74 13.97 3.09
C ALA A 200 8.25 13.32 4.40
N GLY A 201 7.58 12.16 4.31
CA GLY A 201 7.11 11.41 5.47
C GLY A 201 8.27 10.96 6.36
N PHE A 202 9.33 10.44 5.74
CA PHE A 202 10.56 10.13 6.47
C PHE A 202 11.14 11.35 7.19
N LEU A 203 11.32 12.47 6.49
CA LEU A 203 11.97 13.66 7.03
C LEU A 203 11.18 14.29 8.18
N LYS A 204 9.87 14.07 8.25
CA LYS A 204 8.97 14.57 9.29
C LYS A 204 8.91 13.70 10.55
N ARG A 205 9.45 12.48 10.53
CA ARG A 205 9.37 11.54 11.66
C ARG A 205 10.06 12.10 12.91
N ASN A 206 9.74 11.56 14.09
CA ASN A 206 10.43 12.00 15.30
C ASN A 206 11.87 11.46 15.35
N PRO A 207 12.88 12.29 15.67
CA PRO A 207 14.28 11.83 15.81
C PRO A 207 14.49 10.66 16.75
N SER A 208 13.69 10.55 17.81
CA SER A 208 13.74 9.45 18.79
C SER A 208 13.38 8.09 18.21
N GLU A 209 12.78 8.06 17.01
CA GLU A 209 12.42 6.85 16.26
C GLU A 209 13.57 6.34 15.36
N MET A 210 14.75 6.98 15.43
CA MET A 210 15.98 6.50 14.78
C MET A 210 16.46 5.21 15.44
N GLY A 211 15.83 4.10 15.07
CA GLY A 211 16.39 2.78 15.29
C GLY A 211 17.74 2.63 14.57
N PRO A 212 18.65 1.78 15.06
CA PRO A 212 19.84 1.40 14.30
C PRO A 212 19.40 0.85 12.93
N LEU A 213 20.23 1.06 11.89
CA LEU A 213 20.04 0.34 10.62
C LEU A 213 19.86 -1.14 10.93
N LYS A 214 18.79 -1.73 10.39
CA LYS A 214 18.49 -3.14 10.62
C LYS A 214 19.63 -4.01 10.06
N SER A 215 19.79 -5.16 10.71
CA SER A 215 20.81 -6.17 10.41
C SER A 215 20.95 -6.44 8.90
N ALA A 216 22.16 -6.80 8.47
CA ALA A 216 22.47 -7.24 7.11
C ALA A 216 21.77 -8.55 6.68
N GLU A 217 21.03 -9.20 7.59
CA GLU A 217 20.29 -10.42 7.28
C GLU A 217 19.03 -10.15 6.45
N PRO A 218 18.79 -10.94 5.40
CA PRO A 218 17.64 -10.77 4.53
C PRO A 218 16.33 -11.00 5.29
N HIS A 219 15.33 -10.16 5.04
CA HIS A 219 14.03 -10.28 5.69
C HIS A 219 13.22 -11.45 5.12
N GLU A 220 12.69 -12.32 6.00
CA GLU A 220 11.81 -13.41 5.61
C GLU A 220 10.34 -12.96 5.64
N TYR A 221 9.67 -13.04 4.49
CA TYR A 221 8.27 -12.65 4.31
C TYR A 221 7.41 -13.90 4.11
N PHE A 222 6.65 -14.29 5.13
CA PHE A 222 5.66 -15.36 5.04
C PHE A 222 4.39 -14.82 4.39
N LEU A 223 4.04 -15.30 3.20
CA LEU A 223 2.89 -14.78 2.45
C LEU A 223 1.59 -15.46 2.91
N ASP A 224 0.55 -14.65 3.12
CA ASP A 224 -0.80 -15.09 3.46
C ASP A 224 -1.50 -15.86 2.31
N THR A 225 -2.54 -16.61 2.64
CA THR A 225 -3.32 -17.48 1.74
C THR A 225 -3.80 -16.74 0.50
N SER A 226 -4.26 -15.50 0.65
CA SER A 226 -4.75 -14.69 -0.48
C SER A 226 -3.66 -14.39 -1.52
N LEU A 227 -2.44 -14.06 -1.07
CA LEU A 227 -1.28 -13.82 -1.93
C LEU A 227 -0.79 -15.13 -2.58
N ILE A 228 -0.78 -16.24 -1.83
CA ILE A 228 -0.39 -17.55 -2.35
C ILE A 228 -1.38 -18.03 -3.43
N MET A 229 -2.68 -17.89 -3.21
CA MET A 229 -3.71 -18.22 -4.20
C MET A 229 -3.53 -17.43 -5.50
N ALA A 230 -3.22 -16.13 -5.39
CA ALA A 230 -2.92 -15.30 -6.54
C ALA A 230 -1.64 -15.76 -7.29
N LEU A 231 -0.56 -16.10 -6.58
CA LEU A 231 0.65 -16.64 -7.23
C LEU A 231 0.41 -17.99 -7.94
N LEU A 232 -0.59 -18.76 -7.52
CA LEU A 232 -1.02 -20.01 -8.15
C LEU A 232 -2.01 -19.83 -9.30
N LYS A 233 -2.32 -18.59 -9.69
CA LYS A 233 -3.35 -18.25 -10.69
C LYS A 233 -4.76 -18.72 -10.31
N LEU A 234 -5.08 -18.61 -9.02
CA LEU A 234 -6.39 -18.95 -8.44
C LEU A 234 -7.11 -17.72 -7.89
N SER A 235 -6.82 -16.52 -8.42
CA SER A 235 -7.41 -15.26 -7.98
C SER A 235 -7.87 -14.37 -9.15
N THR A 236 -8.20 -13.10 -8.93
CA THR A 236 -8.51 -12.15 -10.02
C THR A 236 -7.22 -11.69 -10.72
N SER A 237 -7.34 -11.19 -11.95
CA SER A 237 -6.21 -10.73 -12.76
C SER A 237 -5.37 -9.65 -12.05
N GLU A 238 -6.03 -8.75 -11.34
CA GLU A 238 -5.42 -7.65 -10.61
C GLU A 238 -4.62 -8.17 -9.42
N HIS A 239 -5.16 -9.14 -8.68
CA HIS A 239 -4.50 -9.72 -7.52
C HIS A 239 -3.32 -10.62 -7.91
N GLU A 240 -3.44 -11.35 -9.03
CA GLU A 240 -2.32 -12.08 -9.63
C GLU A 240 -1.18 -11.13 -10.02
N LYS A 241 -1.50 -10.04 -10.74
CA LYS A 241 -0.53 -9.02 -11.13
C LYS A 241 0.14 -8.41 -9.91
N TYR A 242 -0.64 -8.00 -8.92
CA TYR A 242 -0.15 -7.43 -7.67
C TYR A 242 0.81 -8.38 -6.93
N SER A 243 0.44 -9.65 -6.80
CA SER A 243 1.25 -10.63 -6.07
C SER A 243 2.57 -10.92 -6.77
N LEU A 244 2.58 -10.92 -8.10
CA LEU A 244 3.81 -11.05 -8.90
C LEU A 244 4.71 -9.82 -8.77
N GLU A 245 4.14 -8.61 -8.82
CA GLU A 245 4.87 -7.36 -8.60
C GLU A 245 5.48 -7.30 -7.19
N LEU A 246 4.70 -7.66 -6.17
CA LEU A 246 5.15 -7.74 -4.78
C LEU A 246 6.31 -8.73 -4.62
N LEU A 247 6.20 -9.91 -5.23
CA LEU A 247 7.24 -10.92 -5.19
C LEU A 247 8.52 -10.46 -5.90
N ALA A 248 8.39 -9.74 -7.02
CA ALA A 248 9.52 -9.12 -7.69
C ALA A 248 10.20 -8.06 -6.80
N ILE A 249 9.42 -7.23 -6.10
CA ILE A 249 9.91 -6.25 -5.13
C ILE A 249 10.70 -6.95 -4.02
N ILE A 250 10.12 -7.98 -3.37
CA ILE A 250 10.76 -8.75 -2.30
C ILE A 250 12.10 -9.34 -2.76
N LYS A 251 12.17 -9.88 -3.99
CA LYS A 251 13.39 -10.48 -4.52
C LYS A 251 14.46 -9.45 -4.88
N SER A 252 14.05 -8.34 -5.51
CA SER A 252 14.96 -7.30 -5.99
C SER A 252 15.77 -6.65 -4.86
N SER A 253 15.28 -6.79 -3.63
CA SER A 253 15.89 -6.24 -2.44
C SER A 253 16.66 -7.24 -1.58
N GLY A 254 16.74 -8.50 -2.01
CA GLY A 254 17.38 -9.56 -1.23
C GLY A 254 16.49 -10.16 -0.14
N GLY A 255 15.21 -9.77 -0.04
CA GLY A 255 14.24 -10.44 0.83
C GLY A 255 13.92 -11.87 0.37
N VAL A 256 13.45 -12.70 1.30
CA VAL A 256 13.10 -14.09 1.03
C VAL A 256 11.60 -14.30 1.21
N ALA A 257 10.90 -14.67 0.14
CA ALA A 257 9.50 -15.06 0.21
C ALA A 257 9.36 -16.51 0.69
N ARG A 258 8.53 -16.69 1.72
CA ARG A 258 8.24 -17.98 2.36
C ARG A 258 6.74 -18.28 2.34
N VAL A 259 6.41 -19.56 2.42
CA VAL A 259 5.05 -20.02 2.69
C VAL A 259 5.05 -21.03 3.83
N HIS A 260 4.09 -20.93 4.75
CA HIS A 260 3.97 -21.84 5.87
C HIS A 260 3.10 -23.06 5.51
N PRO A 261 3.39 -24.29 6.02
CA PRO A 261 2.54 -25.46 5.80
C PRO A 261 1.06 -25.26 6.20
N MET A 262 0.79 -24.46 7.22
CA MET A 262 -0.59 -24.08 7.61
C MET A 262 -1.31 -23.30 6.49
N THR A 263 -0.62 -22.37 5.85
CA THR A 263 -1.13 -21.61 4.69
C THR A 263 -1.36 -22.53 3.49
N LEU A 264 -0.44 -23.47 3.23
CA LEU A 264 -0.60 -24.48 2.17
C LEU A 264 -1.81 -25.39 2.41
N ARG A 265 -2.09 -25.73 3.68
CA ARG A 265 -3.30 -26.46 4.06
C ARG A 265 -4.56 -25.66 3.78
N GLU A 266 -4.57 -24.35 4.10
CA GLU A 266 -5.72 -23.49 3.77
C GLU A 266 -6.00 -23.47 2.28
N VAL A 267 -4.96 -23.23 1.47
CA VAL A 267 -5.02 -23.27 0.00
C VAL A 267 -5.58 -24.61 -0.49
N SER A 268 -5.07 -25.72 0.04
CA SER A 268 -5.54 -27.05 -0.31
C SER A 268 -7.01 -27.27 0.04
N ASN A 269 -7.47 -26.78 1.20
CA ASN A 269 -8.87 -26.89 1.62
C ASN A 269 -9.80 -26.07 0.72
N ILE A 270 -9.39 -24.85 0.33
CA ILE A 270 -10.14 -24.00 -0.60
C ILE A 270 -10.27 -24.69 -1.96
N ILE A 271 -9.18 -25.21 -2.52
CA ILE A 271 -9.21 -25.92 -3.81
C ILE A 271 -10.09 -27.17 -3.72
N LEU A 272 -9.95 -27.95 -2.64
CA LEU A 272 -10.73 -29.16 -2.42
C LEU A 272 -12.23 -28.86 -2.29
N SER A 273 -12.61 -27.74 -1.67
CA SER A 273 -14.00 -27.30 -1.62
C SER A 273 -14.59 -27.13 -3.01
N VAL A 274 -13.86 -26.50 -3.94
CA VAL A 274 -14.27 -26.32 -5.34
C VAL A 274 -14.29 -27.65 -6.12
N GLU A 275 -13.31 -28.53 -5.88
CA GLU A 275 -13.28 -29.87 -6.49
C GLU A 275 -14.49 -30.73 -6.09
N ASN A 276 -14.98 -30.57 -4.86
CA ASN A 276 -16.10 -31.31 -4.31
C ASN A 276 -17.44 -30.75 -4.77
N SER A 277 -17.60 -29.43 -4.77
CA SER A 277 -18.82 -28.77 -5.26
C SER A 277 -18.96 -28.80 -6.78
N GLY A 278 -17.86 -28.99 -7.52
CA GLY A 278 -17.83 -28.99 -8.99
C GLY A 278 -17.82 -27.59 -9.61
N CYS A 279 -18.10 -26.55 -8.82
CA CYS A 279 -17.99 -25.14 -9.21
C CYS A 279 -17.65 -24.27 -7.99
N PRO A 280 -16.90 -23.16 -8.17
CA PRO A 280 -16.61 -22.24 -7.09
C PRO A 280 -17.86 -21.45 -6.69
N LYS A 281 -17.92 -20.99 -5.43
CA LYS A 281 -18.96 -20.06 -5.01
C LYS A 281 -18.88 -18.77 -5.85
N PRO A 282 -20.01 -18.24 -6.36
CA PRO A 282 -20.02 -16.99 -7.11
C PRO A 282 -19.37 -15.85 -6.33
N ASN A 283 -18.82 -14.86 -7.05
CA ASN A 283 -18.18 -13.67 -6.47
C ASN A 283 -16.96 -13.95 -5.56
N THR A 284 -16.38 -15.15 -5.61
CA THR A 284 -15.08 -15.44 -4.99
C THR A 284 -13.93 -15.17 -5.96
N GLU A 285 -12.71 -14.97 -5.44
CA GLU A 285 -11.52 -14.76 -6.27
C GLU A 285 -11.24 -15.97 -7.18
N ILE A 286 -11.39 -17.17 -6.64
CA ILE A 286 -11.20 -18.41 -7.40
C ILE A 286 -12.27 -18.58 -8.49
N ALA A 287 -13.48 -18.02 -8.35
CA ALA A 287 -14.47 -18.02 -9.42
C ALA A 287 -13.98 -17.26 -10.66
N SER A 288 -13.36 -16.09 -10.46
CA SER A 288 -12.75 -15.33 -11.56
C SER A 288 -11.66 -16.13 -12.28
N ALA A 289 -10.77 -16.79 -11.54
CA ALA A 289 -9.74 -17.65 -12.12
C ALA A 289 -10.31 -18.88 -12.82
N TYR A 290 -11.36 -19.48 -12.23
CA TYR A 290 -12.01 -20.69 -12.74
C TYR A 290 -12.56 -20.46 -14.15
N GLU A 291 -13.24 -19.34 -14.35
CA GLU A 291 -13.73 -18.92 -15.66
C GLU A 291 -12.58 -18.50 -16.59
N ARG A 292 -11.71 -17.58 -16.14
CA ARG A 292 -10.64 -17.02 -16.98
C ARG A 292 -9.66 -18.07 -17.53
N TYR A 293 -9.34 -19.09 -16.75
CA TYR A 293 -8.40 -20.16 -17.14
C TYR A 293 -9.06 -21.47 -17.55
N ASN A 294 -10.40 -21.49 -17.64
CA ASN A 294 -11.18 -22.70 -17.88
C ASN A 294 -10.71 -23.84 -16.95
N LEU A 295 -10.67 -23.57 -15.64
CA LEU A 295 -10.20 -24.55 -14.66
C LEU A 295 -11.19 -25.71 -14.61
N THR A 296 -10.65 -26.92 -14.51
CA THR A 296 -11.42 -28.15 -14.37
C THR A 296 -10.99 -28.85 -13.08
N LYS A 297 -11.79 -29.80 -12.58
CA LYS A 297 -11.40 -30.61 -11.42
C LYS A 297 -10.00 -31.22 -11.55
N THR A 298 -9.64 -31.70 -12.74
CA THR A 298 -8.30 -32.25 -13.02
C THR A 298 -7.20 -31.19 -12.95
N LYS A 299 -7.43 -29.97 -13.47
CA LYS A 299 -6.47 -28.86 -13.36
C LYS A 299 -6.30 -28.41 -11.92
N LEU A 300 -7.39 -28.29 -11.16
CA LEU A 300 -7.38 -27.95 -9.74
C LEU A 300 -6.63 -28.99 -8.91
N LEU A 301 -6.90 -30.28 -9.14
CA LEU A 301 -6.17 -31.38 -8.51
C LEU A 301 -4.66 -31.30 -8.80
N LYS A 302 -4.30 -31.00 -10.05
CA LYS A 302 -2.90 -30.83 -10.44
C LYS A 302 -2.27 -29.65 -9.71
N ILE A 303 -2.94 -28.51 -9.62
CA ILE A 303 -2.44 -27.36 -8.85
C ILE A 303 -2.26 -27.75 -7.38
N ARG A 304 -3.27 -28.34 -6.75
CA ARG A 304 -3.27 -28.75 -5.34
C ARG A 304 -2.14 -29.73 -4.99
N THR A 305 -1.89 -30.72 -5.86
CA THR A 305 -0.83 -31.73 -5.67
C THR A 305 0.57 -31.21 -6.00
N GLN A 306 0.69 -30.16 -6.81
CA GLN A 306 1.96 -29.56 -7.23
C GLN A 306 2.21 -28.17 -6.63
N THR A 307 1.41 -27.75 -5.63
CA THR A 307 1.45 -26.39 -5.06
C THR A 307 2.86 -25.96 -4.69
N GLU A 308 3.60 -26.80 -3.96
CA GLU A 308 4.97 -26.50 -3.53
C GLU A 308 5.91 -26.28 -4.71
N GLN A 309 5.88 -27.17 -5.71
CA GLN A 309 6.70 -27.05 -6.92
C GLN A 309 6.37 -25.79 -7.72
N LEU A 310 5.09 -25.41 -7.79
CA LEU A 310 4.65 -24.19 -8.47
C LEU A 310 5.14 -22.94 -7.75
N LEU A 311 5.09 -22.92 -6.42
CA LEU A 311 5.59 -21.82 -5.60
C LEU A 311 7.11 -21.70 -5.66
N ASP A 312 7.84 -22.82 -5.59
CA ASP A 312 9.30 -22.85 -5.71
C ASP A 312 9.76 -22.28 -7.06
N ARG A 313 9.09 -22.64 -8.18
CA ARG A 313 9.38 -22.07 -9.51
C ARG A 313 9.21 -20.56 -9.57
N CYS A 314 8.27 -20.02 -8.80
CA CYS A 314 8.05 -18.59 -8.69
C CYS A 314 8.94 -17.97 -7.61
N GLY A 315 9.78 -18.73 -6.90
CA GLY A 315 10.72 -18.24 -5.89
C GLY A 315 10.11 -18.00 -4.51
N VAL A 316 9.03 -18.71 -4.16
CA VAL A 316 8.47 -18.78 -2.81
C VAL A 316 8.77 -20.16 -2.24
N SER A 317 9.49 -20.22 -1.13
CA SER A 317 9.94 -21.49 -0.56
C SER A 317 9.16 -21.87 0.70
N LYS A 318 8.85 -23.16 0.85
CA LYS A 318 8.14 -23.68 2.03
C LYS A 318 9.04 -23.65 3.27
N LEU A 319 8.51 -23.16 4.39
CA LEU A 319 9.18 -23.22 5.70
C LEU A 319 8.15 -23.13 6.85
N PRO A 320 8.29 -23.87 7.95
CA PRO A 320 9.26 -24.95 8.17
C PRO A 320 8.87 -26.21 7.38
N MET A 321 9.70 -27.25 7.50
CA MET A 321 9.28 -28.59 7.12
C MET A 321 8.45 -29.15 8.28
N MET A 322 7.20 -29.50 8.01
CA MET A 322 6.29 -30.12 8.98
C MET A 322 5.72 -31.40 8.36
N THR A 323 5.62 -32.43 9.18
CA THR A 323 4.88 -33.65 8.86
C THR A 323 3.37 -33.41 8.96
N GLU A 324 2.61 -34.27 8.31
CA GLU A 324 1.15 -34.26 8.36
C GLU A 324 0.61 -34.43 9.81
N TYR A 325 1.34 -35.17 10.64
CA TYR A 325 1.03 -35.36 12.06
C TYR A 325 1.22 -34.07 12.85
N GLU A 326 2.37 -33.41 12.73
CA GLU A 326 2.66 -32.13 13.41
C GLU A 326 1.66 -31.04 13.02
N LEU A 327 1.26 -31.00 11.75
CA LEU A 327 0.27 -30.02 11.28
C LEU A 327 -1.11 -30.28 11.89
N LYS A 328 -1.57 -31.54 11.93
CA LYS A 328 -2.84 -31.90 12.57
C LYS A 328 -2.82 -31.61 14.06
N GLN A 329 -1.71 -31.89 14.73
CA GLN A 329 -1.53 -31.58 16.14
C GLN A 329 -1.65 -30.06 16.36
N ALA A 330 -0.93 -29.25 15.57
CA ALA A 330 -1.01 -27.79 15.65
C ALA A 330 -2.45 -27.25 15.44
N ILE A 331 -3.21 -27.81 14.50
CA ILE A 331 -4.61 -27.42 14.27
C ILE A 331 -5.46 -27.74 15.51
N SER A 332 -5.32 -28.95 16.07
CA SER A 332 -6.08 -29.39 17.25
C SER A 332 -5.78 -28.53 18.49
N GLU A 333 -4.52 -28.17 18.70
CA GLU A 333 -4.08 -27.29 19.80
C GLU A 333 -4.70 -25.89 19.74
N TYR A 334 -5.02 -25.39 18.54
CA TYR A 334 -5.57 -24.05 18.34
C TYR A 334 -7.10 -24.02 18.26
N GLN A 335 -7.76 -25.16 18.03
CA GLN A 335 -9.21 -25.24 17.80
C GLN A 335 -10.07 -24.61 18.91
N ASN A 336 -9.59 -24.67 20.16
CA ASN A 336 -10.29 -24.13 21.33
C ASN A 336 -9.54 -22.98 22.02
N LYS A 337 -8.52 -22.40 21.37
CA LYS A 337 -7.82 -21.24 21.93
C LYS A 337 -8.76 -20.04 22.01
N LYS A 338 -8.69 -19.33 23.14
CA LYS A 338 -9.47 -18.11 23.40
C LYS A 338 -9.35 -17.09 22.25
N ASP A 339 -8.13 -16.83 21.79
CA ASP A 339 -7.87 -15.82 20.75
C ASP A 339 -8.48 -16.19 19.39
N VAL A 340 -8.56 -17.49 19.07
CA VAL A 340 -9.24 -17.99 17.85
C VAL A 340 -10.75 -17.73 17.95
N ILE A 341 -11.33 -18.01 19.11
CA ILE A 341 -12.76 -17.76 19.38
C ILE A 341 -13.06 -16.26 19.35
N GLU A 342 -12.16 -15.41 19.86
CA GLU A 342 -12.31 -13.95 19.81
C GLU A 342 -12.22 -13.41 18.38
N LEU A 343 -11.24 -13.87 17.59
CA LEU A 343 -11.13 -13.48 16.18
C LEU A 343 -12.38 -13.87 15.39
N GLN A 344 -12.92 -15.08 15.63
CA GLN A 344 -14.15 -15.54 15.03
C GLN A 344 -15.32 -14.60 15.36
N LYS A 345 -15.48 -14.20 16.63
CA LYS A 345 -16.53 -13.26 17.06
C LYS A 345 -16.38 -11.87 16.45
N VAL A 346 -15.15 -11.40 16.24
CA VAL A 346 -14.90 -10.11 15.58
C VAL A 346 -15.33 -10.17 14.12
N ARG A 347 -15.06 -11.28 13.42
CA ARG A 347 -15.38 -11.47 12.00
C ARG A 347 -16.86 -11.73 11.74
N ASP A 348 -17.48 -12.52 12.60
CA ASP A 348 -18.88 -12.90 12.47
C ASP A 348 -19.59 -12.82 13.83
N PRO A 349 -19.91 -11.59 14.29
CA PRO A 349 -20.50 -11.37 15.61
C PRO A 349 -21.88 -12.05 15.77
N PHE A 350 -22.52 -12.38 14.65
CA PHE A 350 -23.89 -12.89 14.60
C PHE A 350 -23.97 -14.40 14.29
N ASN A 351 -22.88 -15.06 13.87
CA ASN A 351 -22.84 -16.49 13.58
C ASN A 351 -21.80 -17.22 14.45
N GLN A 352 -22.11 -17.33 15.74
CA GLN A 352 -21.21 -17.90 16.76
C GLN A 352 -21.07 -19.44 16.67
N ASN A 353 -21.83 -20.09 15.79
CA ASN A 353 -21.91 -21.56 15.66
C ASN A 353 -21.17 -22.11 14.44
N ASN A 354 -20.30 -21.33 13.80
CA ASN A 354 -19.56 -21.82 12.65
C ASN A 354 -18.51 -22.87 13.08
N GLU A 355 -18.70 -24.11 12.67
CA GLU A 355 -17.84 -25.26 13.04
C GLU A 355 -16.47 -25.20 12.34
N ASP A 356 -16.40 -24.62 11.14
CA ASP A 356 -15.14 -24.47 10.42
C ASP A 356 -14.37 -23.23 10.90
N LYS A 357 -13.44 -23.48 11.82
CA LYS A 357 -12.55 -22.46 12.40
C LYS A 357 -11.18 -22.42 11.74
N PHE A 358 -10.97 -23.12 10.62
CA PHE A 358 -9.62 -23.31 10.10
C PHE A 358 -8.94 -21.99 9.73
N ARG A 359 -9.68 -21.05 9.14
CA ARG A 359 -9.19 -19.70 8.80
C ARG A 359 -8.72 -18.93 10.04
N ASP A 360 -9.51 -18.96 11.11
CA ASP A 360 -9.18 -18.26 12.36
C ASP A 360 -8.01 -18.95 13.08
N ILE A 361 -7.95 -20.28 13.05
CA ILE A 361 -6.81 -21.07 13.53
C ILE A 361 -5.54 -20.67 12.78
N HIS A 362 -5.58 -20.64 11.45
CA HIS A 362 -4.44 -20.26 10.61
C HIS A 362 -3.91 -18.88 11.01
N ASP A 363 -4.78 -17.87 11.06
CA ASP A 363 -4.36 -16.49 11.29
C ASP A 363 -3.72 -16.29 12.66
N ILE A 364 -4.30 -16.88 13.71
CA ILE A 364 -3.74 -16.82 15.07
C ILE A 364 -2.46 -17.65 15.18
N TYR A 365 -2.42 -18.82 14.53
CA TYR A 365 -1.24 -19.66 14.47
C TYR A 365 -0.07 -18.92 13.81
N MET A 366 -0.30 -18.24 12.68
CA MET A 366 0.74 -17.52 11.97
C MET A 366 1.32 -16.37 12.81
N ASP A 367 0.48 -15.61 13.52
CA ASP A 367 0.95 -14.58 14.45
C ASP A 367 1.83 -15.19 15.57
N ASP A 368 1.36 -16.27 16.20
CA ASP A 368 2.09 -16.96 17.27
C ASP A 368 3.41 -17.57 16.77
N TYR A 369 3.42 -18.17 15.57
CA TYR A 369 4.60 -18.76 14.95
C TYR A 369 5.68 -17.71 14.69
N ILE A 370 5.33 -16.58 14.07
CA ILE A 370 6.28 -15.50 13.80
C ILE A 370 6.80 -14.91 15.12
N ARG A 371 5.92 -14.73 16.12
CA ARG A 371 6.33 -14.30 17.47
C ARG A 371 7.34 -15.27 18.09
N GLY A 372 7.08 -16.57 17.98
CA GLY A 372 7.95 -17.63 18.48
C GLY A 372 9.32 -17.64 17.79
N ARG A 373 9.35 -17.50 16.46
CA ARG A 373 10.60 -17.42 15.68
C ARG A 373 11.44 -16.20 16.04
N LYS A 374 10.82 -15.02 16.17
CA LYS A 374 11.53 -13.79 16.59
C LYS A 374 12.20 -13.95 17.95
N LYS A 375 11.55 -14.64 18.89
CA LYS A 375 12.10 -14.90 20.24
C LYS A 375 13.25 -15.91 20.22
N THR A 376 13.09 -17.02 19.51
CA THR A 376 14.04 -18.15 19.52
C THR A 376 15.33 -17.82 18.77
N LYS A 377 15.25 -17.15 17.62
CA LYS A 377 16.42 -16.87 16.80
C LYS A 377 17.10 -15.53 17.08
N LYS A 378 16.50 -14.66 17.90
CA LYS A 378 16.85 -13.22 17.99
C LYS A 378 16.79 -12.49 16.63
N GLU A 379 16.24 -13.13 15.60
CA GLU A 379 16.03 -12.57 14.26
C GLU A 379 14.81 -11.65 14.29
N LYS A 380 15.02 -10.34 14.09
CA LYS A 380 13.93 -9.36 14.00
C LYS A 380 13.33 -9.24 12.59
N ASN A 381 14.01 -9.79 11.59
CA ASN A 381 13.71 -9.60 10.18
C ASN A 381 12.76 -10.68 9.63
N ILE A 382 11.62 -10.90 10.28
CA ILE A 382 10.61 -11.87 9.86
C ILE A 382 9.22 -11.28 10.03
N SER A 383 8.35 -11.40 9.03
CA SER A 383 6.95 -10.94 9.09
C SER A 383 5.98 -11.86 8.37
N PHE A 384 4.75 -11.94 8.86
CA PHE A 384 3.62 -12.48 8.10
C PHE A 384 2.97 -11.37 7.27
N VAL A 385 2.86 -11.55 5.96
CA VAL A 385 2.44 -10.51 5.01
C VAL A 385 1.01 -10.75 4.58
N THR A 386 0.11 -9.83 4.93
CA THR A 386 -1.33 -9.94 4.62
C THR A 386 -1.93 -8.59 4.24
N LEU A 387 -2.89 -8.61 3.31
CA LEU A 387 -3.71 -7.44 2.96
C LEU A 387 -4.83 -7.19 3.99
N ASN A 388 -5.06 -8.11 4.94
CA ASN A 388 -6.15 -8.02 5.90
C ASN A 388 -5.83 -7.03 7.03
N LYS A 389 -6.21 -5.76 6.85
CA LYS A 389 -5.99 -4.68 7.83
C LYS A 389 -6.63 -4.97 9.19
N GLU A 390 -7.82 -5.57 9.21
CA GLU A 390 -8.54 -5.91 10.44
C GLU A 390 -7.79 -6.97 11.25
N LEU A 391 -7.24 -7.99 10.57
CA LEU A 391 -6.42 -8.99 11.22
C LEU A 391 -5.15 -8.38 11.82
N ILE A 392 -4.49 -7.47 11.10
CA ILE A 392 -3.30 -6.80 11.64
C ILE A 392 -3.67 -5.98 12.89
N ALA A 393 -4.77 -5.23 12.85
CA ALA A 393 -5.27 -4.46 13.99
C ALA A 393 -5.61 -5.37 15.19
N PHE A 394 -6.27 -6.50 14.94
CA PHE A 394 -6.60 -7.49 15.96
C PHE A 394 -5.35 -8.09 16.62
N CYS A 395 -4.36 -8.51 15.82
CA CYS A 395 -3.12 -9.09 16.36
C CYS A 395 -2.28 -8.06 17.16
N ARG A 396 -2.34 -6.78 16.78
CA ARG A 396 -1.69 -5.67 17.52
C ARG A 396 -2.35 -5.37 18.85
N SER A 397 -3.68 -5.35 18.90
CA SER A 397 -4.39 -5.14 20.18
C SER A 397 -4.07 -6.27 21.17
N ARG A 398 -3.94 -7.52 20.67
CA ARG A 398 -3.49 -8.68 21.45
C ARG A 398 -2.07 -8.56 22.00
N SER A 399 -1.18 -7.83 21.33
CA SER A 399 0.23 -7.66 21.73
C SER A 399 0.47 -6.46 22.66
N ASN A 400 -0.57 -5.83 23.20
CA ASN A 400 -0.50 -4.53 23.90
C ASN A 400 0.20 -3.45 23.05
N ASN A 401 -0.12 -3.39 21.75
CA ASN A 401 0.45 -2.46 20.79
C ASN A 401 1.99 -2.54 20.66
N ARG A 402 2.59 -3.71 20.93
CA ARG A 402 4.00 -3.98 20.57
C ARG A 402 4.13 -4.29 19.08
N ASP A 403 5.35 -4.20 18.54
CA ASP A 403 5.70 -4.50 17.14
C ASP A 403 4.85 -5.66 16.57
N SER A 404 4.05 -5.35 15.55
CA SER A 404 3.20 -6.33 14.89
C SER A 404 4.05 -7.42 14.22
N ASN A 405 3.66 -8.68 14.40
CA ASN A 405 4.25 -9.78 13.62
C ASN A 405 3.70 -9.85 12.21
N LEU A 406 2.56 -9.20 11.99
CA LEU A 406 1.90 -9.06 10.72
C LEU A 406 2.27 -7.73 10.09
N MET A 407 2.37 -7.73 8.77
CA MET A 407 2.78 -6.57 8.01
C MET A 407 1.95 -6.45 6.75
N HIS A 408 1.42 -5.26 6.54
CA HIS A 408 0.77 -4.93 5.28
C HIS A 408 1.81 -4.82 4.16
N PRO A 409 1.58 -5.36 2.94
CA PRO A 409 2.59 -5.38 1.89
C PRO A 409 3.15 -4.02 1.49
N GLY A 410 2.34 -2.94 1.58
CA GLY A 410 2.80 -1.58 1.30
C GLY A 410 4.00 -1.14 2.16
N LYS A 411 4.19 -1.76 3.34
CA LYS A 411 5.34 -1.51 4.23
C LYS A 411 6.64 -2.13 3.72
N ILE A 412 6.57 -3.12 2.82
CA ILE A 412 7.76 -3.76 2.23
C ILE A 412 8.60 -2.74 1.48
N ILE A 413 7.98 -1.82 0.73
CA ILE A 413 8.69 -0.76 -0.01
C ILE A 413 9.55 0.08 0.94
N ILE A 414 9.02 0.43 2.11
CA ILE A 414 9.74 1.21 3.11
C ILE A 414 10.86 0.37 3.73
N GLU A 415 10.60 -0.86 4.15
CA GLU A 415 11.66 -1.77 4.64
C GLU A 415 12.81 -1.92 3.63
N GLN A 416 12.51 -2.04 2.32
CA GLN A 416 13.56 -2.10 1.31
C GLN A 416 14.38 -0.83 1.21
N TRP A 417 13.71 0.32 1.32
CA TRP A 417 14.39 1.59 1.32
C TRP A 417 15.29 1.75 2.54
N MET A 418 14.83 1.36 3.73
CA MET A 418 15.61 1.35 4.98
C MET A 418 16.88 0.50 4.88
N ASN A 419 16.83 -0.59 4.11
CA ASN A 419 17.96 -1.50 3.91
C ASN A 419 18.89 -1.08 2.76
N ASN A 420 18.84 0.20 2.35
CA ASN A 420 19.72 0.81 1.34
C ASN A 420 19.69 0.13 -0.05
N THR A 421 18.53 -0.36 -0.49
CA THR A 421 18.38 -0.77 -1.89
C THR A 421 18.42 0.44 -2.84
N LYS A 422 18.85 0.23 -4.10
CA LYS A 422 19.05 1.31 -5.09
C LYS A 422 17.77 2.14 -5.28
N GLY A 423 17.81 3.43 -4.94
CA GLY A 423 16.66 4.33 -4.93
C GLY A 423 15.88 4.43 -6.25
N SER A 424 16.55 4.25 -7.39
CA SER A 424 15.89 4.28 -8.71
C SER A 424 14.86 3.18 -8.94
N THR A 425 15.07 1.97 -8.39
CA THR A 425 14.12 0.85 -8.54
C THR A 425 12.91 1.04 -7.62
N LEU A 426 13.16 1.50 -6.39
CA LEU A 426 12.11 1.79 -5.41
C LEU A 426 11.17 2.91 -5.86
N LYS A 427 11.72 3.95 -6.50
CA LYS A 427 10.95 5.10 -7.00
C LYS A 427 9.82 4.67 -7.94
N THR A 428 10.05 3.68 -8.82
CA THR A 428 9.01 3.15 -9.70
C THR A 428 8.11 2.13 -9.00
N SER A 429 8.68 1.26 -8.17
CA SER A 429 7.92 0.22 -7.48
C SER A 429 6.92 0.77 -6.47
N ALA A 430 7.20 1.92 -5.85
CA ALA A 430 6.35 2.51 -4.82
C ALA A 430 4.96 2.90 -5.36
N LEU A 431 4.91 3.71 -6.44
CA LEU A 431 3.63 4.09 -7.03
C LEU A 431 2.92 2.87 -7.63
N THR A 432 3.65 2.00 -8.34
CA THR A 432 3.07 0.79 -8.94
C THR A 432 2.42 -0.11 -7.90
N GLU A 433 3.08 -0.36 -6.75
CA GLU A 433 2.50 -1.14 -5.64
C GLU A 433 1.17 -0.55 -5.18
N VAL A 434 1.15 0.77 -4.95
CA VAL A 434 -0.02 1.48 -4.42
C VAL A 434 -1.19 1.40 -5.40
N LEU A 435 -0.93 1.64 -6.70
CA LEU A 435 -1.96 1.54 -7.73
C LEU A 435 -2.55 0.13 -7.81
N SER A 436 -1.69 -0.88 -7.91
CA SER A 436 -2.11 -2.28 -7.99
C SER A 436 -2.87 -2.69 -6.72
N ARG A 437 -2.45 -2.23 -5.54
CA ARG A 437 -3.13 -2.50 -4.28
C ARG A 437 -4.51 -1.85 -4.19
N CYS A 438 -4.66 -0.58 -4.59
CA CYS A 438 -5.97 0.08 -4.64
C CYS A 438 -6.96 -0.73 -5.49
N LEU A 439 -6.53 -1.22 -6.65
CA LEU A 439 -7.35 -2.06 -7.54
C LEU A 439 -7.74 -3.40 -6.90
N VAL A 440 -6.81 -4.06 -6.21
CA VAL A 440 -7.10 -5.32 -5.50
C VAL A 440 -8.12 -5.11 -4.39
N LEU A 441 -7.95 -4.07 -3.57
CA LEU A 441 -8.88 -3.75 -2.48
C LEU A 441 -10.26 -3.37 -3.02
N ASN A 442 -10.32 -2.61 -4.11
CA ASN A 442 -11.57 -2.30 -4.80
C ASN A 442 -12.31 -3.56 -5.26
N ASN A 443 -11.58 -4.51 -5.87
CA ASN A 443 -12.20 -5.76 -6.32
C ASN A 443 -12.68 -6.62 -5.14
N GLN A 444 -11.98 -6.59 -4.01
CA GLN A 444 -12.45 -7.22 -2.77
C GLN A 444 -13.76 -6.58 -2.27
N ASN A 445 -13.79 -5.26 -2.16
CA ASN A 445 -14.95 -4.49 -1.73
C ASN A 445 -16.18 -4.72 -2.65
N ILE A 446 -15.99 -4.65 -3.97
CA ILE A 446 -17.07 -4.88 -4.95
C ILE A 446 -17.63 -6.28 -4.82
N ARG A 447 -16.78 -7.31 -4.70
CA ARG A 447 -17.26 -8.69 -4.56
C ARG A 447 -18.06 -8.90 -3.27
N GLN A 448 -17.66 -8.27 -2.17
CA GLN A 448 -18.45 -8.28 -0.93
C GLN A 448 -19.83 -7.65 -1.15
N LYS A 449 -19.89 -6.50 -1.84
CA LYS A 449 -21.16 -5.84 -2.21
C LYS A 449 -22.02 -6.71 -3.12
N LEU A 450 -21.44 -7.39 -4.11
CA LEU A 450 -22.16 -8.31 -4.99
C LEU A 450 -22.64 -9.58 -4.27
N ALA A 451 -21.91 -10.05 -3.28
CA ALA A 451 -22.34 -11.14 -2.40
C ALA A 451 -23.56 -10.72 -1.56
N ILE A 452 -23.59 -9.47 -1.09
CA ILE A 452 -24.76 -8.88 -0.42
C ILE A 452 -25.97 -8.87 -1.35
N VAL A 453 -25.82 -8.38 -2.59
CA VAL A 453 -26.92 -8.41 -3.58
C VAL A 453 -27.45 -9.84 -3.74
N SER A 454 -26.54 -10.79 -3.99
CA SER A 454 -26.90 -12.19 -4.21
C SER A 454 -27.62 -12.80 -3.00
N LYS A 455 -27.12 -12.53 -1.78
CA LYS A 455 -27.73 -13.00 -0.53
C LYS A 455 -29.13 -12.43 -0.35
N THR A 456 -29.32 -11.13 -0.50
CA THR A 456 -30.63 -10.49 -0.33
C THR A 456 -31.67 -10.99 -1.34
N TYR A 457 -31.26 -11.16 -2.60
CA TYR A 457 -32.13 -11.71 -3.63
C TYR A 457 -32.60 -13.13 -3.30
N ASN A 458 -31.70 -13.99 -2.80
CA ASN A 458 -32.04 -15.35 -2.40
C ASN A 458 -33.01 -15.41 -1.20
N GLU A 459 -32.97 -14.43 -0.29
CA GLU A 459 -33.81 -14.40 0.92
C GLU A 459 -35.21 -13.81 0.68
N ILE A 460 -35.35 -12.82 -0.21
CA ILE A 460 -36.61 -12.05 -0.34
C ILE A 460 -37.23 -12.09 -1.73
N SER A 461 -36.44 -12.20 -2.80
CA SER A 461 -36.97 -12.00 -4.14
C SER A 461 -37.36 -13.31 -4.80
N GLU A 462 -38.57 -13.37 -5.36
CA GLU A 462 -39.03 -14.50 -6.17
C GLU A 462 -38.43 -14.49 -7.59
N ALA A 463 -37.85 -13.37 -8.05
CA ALA A 463 -37.26 -13.24 -9.38
C ALA A 463 -35.94 -12.46 -9.36
N PHE A 464 -34.85 -13.15 -9.73
CA PHE A 464 -33.56 -12.53 -10.00
C PHE A 464 -33.55 -11.89 -11.39
N GLU A 465 -33.12 -10.63 -11.50
CA GLU A 465 -33.03 -9.89 -12.77
C GLU A 465 -31.56 -9.75 -13.22
N PRO A 466 -31.08 -10.59 -14.16
CA PRO A 466 -29.66 -10.64 -14.51
C PRO A 466 -29.11 -9.35 -15.12
N GLU A 467 -29.92 -8.63 -15.90
CA GLU A 467 -29.48 -7.39 -16.54
C GLU A 467 -29.29 -6.27 -15.51
N LEU A 468 -30.17 -6.14 -14.51
CA LEU A 468 -29.99 -5.16 -13.44
C LEU A 468 -28.80 -5.49 -12.55
N TYR A 469 -28.60 -6.78 -12.23
CA TYR A 469 -27.41 -7.23 -11.51
C TYR A 469 -26.12 -6.84 -12.23
N LYS A 470 -26.09 -6.99 -13.57
CA LYS A 470 -24.97 -6.59 -14.40
C LYS A 470 -24.75 -5.07 -14.40
N GLU A 471 -25.81 -4.26 -14.41
CA GLU A 471 -25.67 -2.80 -14.32
C GLU A 471 -25.13 -2.36 -12.95
N ILE A 472 -25.61 -2.94 -11.85
CA ILE A 472 -25.02 -2.70 -10.51
C ILE A 472 -23.53 -3.08 -10.53
N MET A 473 -23.19 -4.25 -11.05
CA MET A 473 -21.81 -4.72 -11.13
C MET A 473 -20.93 -3.71 -11.89
N LEU A 474 -21.35 -3.28 -13.09
CA LEU A 474 -20.60 -2.33 -13.90
C LEU A 474 -20.45 -0.97 -13.19
N ALA A 475 -21.52 -0.48 -12.56
CA ALA A 475 -21.49 0.78 -11.81
C ALA A 475 -20.55 0.70 -10.59
N LEU A 476 -20.54 -0.44 -9.88
CA LEU A 476 -19.62 -0.68 -8.77
C LEU A 476 -18.16 -0.72 -9.22
N TYR A 477 -17.83 -1.41 -10.33
CA TYR A 477 -16.47 -1.41 -10.87
C TYR A 477 -16.00 -0.03 -11.35
N LYS A 478 -16.92 0.80 -11.84
CA LYS A 478 -16.65 2.21 -12.17
C LYS A 478 -16.62 3.14 -10.95
N ARG A 479 -16.96 2.63 -9.77
CA ARG A 479 -17.10 3.40 -8.52
C ARG A 479 -18.12 4.53 -8.61
N SER A 480 -19.29 4.23 -9.20
CA SER A 480 -20.47 5.08 -9.08
C SER A 480 -20.73 5.44 -7.61
N LYS A 481 -20.71 6.74 -7.31
CA LYS A 481 -20.88 7.24 -5.94
C LYS A 481 -22.27 6.93 -5.38
N GLY A 482 -23.31 7.08 -6.21
CA GLY A 482 -24.69 6.78 -5.83
C GLY A 482 -24.89 5.29 -5.52
N VAL A 483 -24.38 4.41 -6.39
CA VAL A 483 -24.47 2.96 -6.22
C VAL A 483 -23.66 2.49 -5.01
N LEU A 484 -22.41 2.96 -4.84
CA LEU A 484 -21.57 2.62 -3.70
C LEU A 484 -22.24 2.95 -2.37
N LYS A 485 -22.79 4.17 -2.25
CA LYS A 485 -23.51 4.61 -1.05
C LYS A 485 -24.72 3.73 -0.74
N CYS A 486 -25.54 3.42 -1.75
CA CYS A 486 -26.68 2.53 -1.56
C CYS A 486 -26.24 1.14 -1.07
N MET A 487 -25.12 0.63 -1.60
CA MET A 487 -24.58 -0.66 -1.20
C MET A 487 -23.94 -0.65 0.19
N ASP A 488 -23.29 0.45 0.61
CA ASP A 488 -22.83 0.63 1.99
C ASP A 488 -24.01 0.59 2.98
N GLU A 489 -25.10 1.30 2.66
CA GLU A 489 -26.33 1.30 3.46
C GLU A 489 -26.98 -0.10 3.49
N ALA A 490 -27.01 -0.81 2.35
CA ALA A 490 -27.52 -2.18 2.29
C ALA A 490 -26.71 -3.14 3.17
N GLU A 491 -25.38 -2.99 3.21
CA GLU A 491 -24.51 -3.81 4.05
C GLU A 491 -24.83 -3.65 5.54
N ILE A 492 -25.07 -2.41 6.00
CA ILE A 492 -25.44 -2.11 7.39
C ILE A 492 -26.75 -2.82 7.74
N GLU A 493 -27.77 -2.73 6.87
CA GLU A 493 -29.07 -3.36 7.10
C GLU A 493 -28.97 -4.90 7.10
N ILE A 494 -28.13 -5.50 6.24
CA ILE A 494 -27.88 -6.95 6.25
C ILE A 494 -27.18 -7.39 7.54
N LYS A 495 -26.22 -6.63 8.05
CA LYS A 495 -25.58 -6.91 9.35
C LYS A 495 -26.60 -6.83 10.49
N ALA A 496 -27.62 -5.98 10.36
CA ALA A 496 -28.76 -5.90 11.29
C ALA A 496 -29.86 -6.95 11.02
N GLN A 497 -29.65 -7.89 10.09
CA GLN A 497 -30.64 -8.88 9.64
C GLN A 497 -31.95 -8.28 9.10
N ASN A 498 -31.91 -7.02 8.63
CA ASN A 498 -33.06 -6.33 8.07
C ASN A 498 -33.05 -6.43 6.54
N TYR A 499 -33.37 -7.64 6.05
CA TYR A 499 -33.27 -7.95 4.63
C TYR A 499 -34.21 -7.08 3.79
N GLU A 500 -35.41 -6.71 4.28
CA GLU A 500 -36.37 -5.89 3.52
C GLU A 500 -35.82 -4.48 3.24
N LYS A 501 -35.23 -3.84 4.26
CA LYS A 501 -34.57 -2.55 4.09
C LYS A 501 -33.35 -2.66 3.19
N ALA A 502 -32.55 -3.73 3.34
CA ALA A 502 -31.43 -3.98 2.45
C ALA A 502 -31.87 -4.13 0.98
N TYR A 503 -32.99 -4.82 0.74
CA TYR A 503 -33.58 -4.98 -0.59
C TYR A 503 -34.03 -3.63 -1.16
N ALA A 504 -34.68 -2.78 -0.36
CA ALA A 504 -35.05 -1.43 -0.78
C ALA A 504 -33.82 -0.59 -1.19
N LYS A 505 -32.70 -0.71 -0.47
CA LYS A 505 -31.44 -0.06 -0.82
C LYS A 505 -30.83 -0.59 -2.11
N ILE A 506 -30.88 -1.91 -2.35
CA ILE A 506 -30.45 -2.51 -3.61
C ILE A 506 -31.32 -2.02 -4.77
N LYS A 507 -32.65 -1.93 -4.61
CA LYS A 507 -33.55 -1.35 -5.62
C LYS A 507 -33.26 0.13 -5.88
N GLN A 508 -32.81 0.88 -4.89
CA GLN A 508 -32.32 2.24 -5.11
C GLN A 508 -31.02 2.23 -5.94
N ALA A 509 -30.07 1.36 -5.62
CA ALA A 509 -28.83 1.19 -6.37
C ALA A 509 -29.09 0.84 -7.86
N GLU A 510 -30.10 0.02 -8.15
CA GLU A 510 -30.52 -0.29 -9.52
C GLU A 510 -30.97 0.94 -10.30
N LYS A 511 -31.76 1.82 -9.66
CA LYS A 511 -32.23 3.06 -10.27
C LYS A 511 -31.07 4.00 -10.57
N GLU A 512 -30.12 4.13 -9.64
CA GLU A 512 -28.91 4.94 -9.83
C GLU A 512 -28.07 4.41 -11.00
N ALA A 513 -27.80 3.09 -11.03
CA ALA A 513 -27.03 2.46 -12.10
C ALA A 513 -27.67 2.66 -13.49
N LEU A 514 -29.00 2.54 -13.59
CA LEU A 514 -29.73 2.79 -14.84
C LEU A 514 -29.70 4.26 -15.24
N ALA A 515 -29.85 5.19 -14.29
CA ALA A 515 -29.79 6.62 -14.57
C ALA A 515 -28.41 7.02 -15.14
N GLU A 516 -27.33 6.51 -14.56
CA GLU A 516 -25.96 6.73 -15.05
C GLU A 516 -25.73 6.09 -16.43
N LYS A 517 -26.26 4.88 -16.67
CA LYS A 517 -26.19 4.24 -18.00
C LYS A 517 -26.84 5.11 -19.07
N GLU A 518 -28.01 5.68 -18.78
CA GLU A 518 -28.74 6.54 -19.72
C GLU A 518 -28.05 7.90 -19.91
N GLN A 519 -27.46 8.47 -18.86
CA GLN A 519 -26.66 9.70 -18.97
C GLN A 519 -25.42 9.49 -19.85
N ASN A 520 -24.71 8.38 -19.66
CA ASN A 520 -23.56 8.01 -20.48
C ASN A 520 -23.93 7.81 -21.96
N LYS A 521 -25.10 7.24 -22.26
CA LYS A 521 -25.60 7.13 -23.65
C LYS A 521 -25.88 8.50 -24.29
N LYS A 522 -26.29 9.51 -23.51
CA LYS A 522 -26.59 10.87 -24.01
C LYS A 522 -25.34 11.71 -24.28
N ILE A 523 -24.23 11.44 -23.60
CA ILE A 523 -22.96 12.17 -23.77
C ILE A 523 -22.15 11.61 -24.96
N PHE A 524 -22.28 10.31 -25.26
CA PHE A 524 -21.52 9.63 -26.32
C PHE A 524 -22.14 9.51 -27.74
N PRO A 525 -23.27 10.13 -28.15
CA PRO A 525 -23.74 9.99 -29.52
C PRO A 525 -22.88 10.76 -30.55
N TYR A 526 -21.95 11.63 -30.11
CA TYR A 526 -21.16 12.50 -30.99
C TYR A 526 -19.73 12.03 -31.33
N PHE A 527 -19.25 10.89 -30.80
CA PHE A 527 -17.89 10.38 -31.10
C PHE A 527 -17.87 9.06 -31.90
N LYS A 528 -18.96 8.73 -32.60
CA LYS A 528 -19.00 7.67 -33.63
C LYS A 528 -19.23 8.23 -35.04
N ARG A 529 -18.60 9.35 -35.42
CA ARG A 529 -18.34 9.74 -36.82
C ARG A 529 -17.09 10.61 -36.86
N GLY A 530 -16.02 10.11 -37.46
CA GLY A 530 -14.72 10.79 -37.62
C GLY A 530 -13.61 9.77 -37.74
#